data_AF-A0A0J1E9Z4-F1
#
_entry.id   AF-A0A0J1E9Z4-F1
#
_cell.length_a   1.000
_cell.length_b   1.000
_cell.length_c   1.000
_cell.angle_alpha   90.00
_cell.angle_beta   90.00
_cell.angle_gamma   90.00
#
_symmetry.space_group_name_H-M   'P 1'
#
loop_
_entity.id
_entity.type
_entity.pdbx_description
1 polymer ?
#
loop_
_entity_poly.entity_id
_entity_poly.type
_entity_poly.pdbx_seq_one_letter_code
_entity_poly.pdbx_strand_id
1 'polypeptide(L)' 'MKVYLDDERTTPDGWHRVYWPDEAIALLKTGIVTDLSLDHDLGDDDRGTGYDVVLWIE' A
#
# COMPACT_ATOMS: atom_id res chain seq x y z
N MET A 1 -9.01 -2.29 -9.12
CA MET A 1 -9.22 -2.56 -7.69
C MET A 1 -8.59 -1.43 -6.89
N LYS A 2 -9.18 -1.03 -5.78
CA LYS A 2 -8.65 0.05 -4.94
C LYS A 2 -7.82 -0.56 -3.80
N VAL A 3 -6.59 -0.10 -3.62
CA VAL A 3 -5.67 -0.61 -2.58
C VAL A 3 -5.43 0.46 -1.53
N TYR A 4 -5.54 0.10 -0.25
CA TYR A 4 -5.36 0.99 0.89
C TYR A 4 -4.18 0.47 1.73
N LEU A 5 -3.00 1.05 1.52
CA LEU A 5 -1.78 0.77 2.29
C LEU A 5 -1.78 1.63 3.55
N ASP A 6 -2.04 1.01 4.69
CA ASP A 6 -2.21 1.69 5.97
C ASP A 6 -2.21 0.71 7.15
N ASP A 7 -1.38 0.93 8.16
CA ASP A 7 -1.28 0.07 9.35
C ASP A 7 -2.25 0.47 10.48
N GLU A 8 -2.64 1.74 10.57
CA GLU A 8 -3.39 2.29 11.70
C GLU A 8 -4.87 2.56 11.37
N ARG A 9 -5.15 3.31 10.30
CA ARG A 9 -6.47 3.88 10.01
C ARG A 9 -7.47 2.82 9.52
N THR A 10 -8.75 3.08 9.76
CA THR A 10 -9.83 2.17 9.32
C THR A 10 -9.95 2.20 7.80
N THR A 11 -9.91 1.01 7.17
CA THR A 11 -10.08 0.87 5.73
C THR A 11 -11.48 1.27 5.29
N PRO A 12 -11.63 2.21 4.34
CA PRO A 12 -12.94 2.56 3.81
C PRO A 12 -13.59 1.42 3.00
N ASP A 13 -14.92 1.40 2.93
CA ASP A 13 -15.65 0.40 2.15
C ASP A 13 -15.23 0.39 0.67
N GLY A 14 -15.10 -0.81 0.11
CA GLY A 14 -14.69 -1.02 -1.29
C GLY A 14 -13.19 -0.89 -1.55
N TRP A 15 -12.38 -0.69 -0.50
CA TRP A 15 -10.92 -0.74 -0.58
C TRP A 15 -10.38 -2.08 -0.07
N HIS A 16 -9.34 -2.57 -0.74
CA HIS A 16 -8.59 -3.73 -0.31
C HIS A 16 -7.41 -3.27 0.55
N ARG A 17 -7.39 -3.65 1.83
CA ARG A 17 -6.32 -3.27 2.76
C ARG A 17 -5.06 -4.08 2.53
N VAL A 18 -3.92 -3.41 2.59
CA VAL A 18 -2.60 -3.98 2.80
C VAL A 18 -1.89 -3.19 3.89
N TYR A 19 -0.95 -3.81 4.59
CA TYR A 19 -0.26 -3.20 5.72
C TYR A 19 1.17 -2.82 5.35
N TRP A 20 1.78 -3.54 4.41
CA TRP A 20 3.20 -3.43 4.11
C TRP A 20 3.49 -3.14 2.63
N PRO A 21 4.64 -2.53 2.32
CA PRO A 21 4.99 -2.14 0.95
C PRO A 21 5.04 -3.32 -0.01
N ASP A 22 5.54 -4.49 0.43
CA ASP A 22 5.67 -5.67 -0.41
C ASP A 22 4.31 -6.22 -0.87
N GLU A 23 3.31 -6.16 0.01
CA GLU A 23 1.93 -6.52 -0.29
C GLU A 23 1.31 -5.57 -1.32
N ALA A 24 1.51 -4.26 -1.16
CA ALA A 24 1.05 -3.25 -2.10
C ALA A 24 1.69 -3.43 -3.49
N ILE A 25 3.01 -3.62 -3.53
CA ILE A 25 3.78 -3.85 -4.77
C ILE A 25 3.33 -5.14 -5.45
N ALA A 26 3.07 -6.21 -4.70
CA ALA A 26 2.55 -7.46 -5.25
C ALA A 26 1.21 -7.26 -5.97
N LEU A 27 0.30 -6.46 -5.40
CA LEU A 27 -0.97 -6.12 -6.03
C LEU A 27 -0.76 -5.20 -7.24
N LEU A 28 0.10 -4.19 -7.15
CA LEU A 28 0.38 -3.27 -8.26
C LEU A 28 0.94 -4.01 -9.49
N LYS A 29 1.82 -5.01 -9.28
CA LYS A 29 2.37 -5.87 -10.35
C LYS A 29 1.30 -6.63 -11.15
N THR A 30 0.10 -6.82 -10.61
CA THR A 30 -0.99 -7.48 -11.34
C THR A 30 -1.58 -6.60 -12.45
N GLY A 31 -1.35 -5.28 -12.41
CA GLY A 31 -1.90 -4.32 -13.37
C GLY A 31 -3.41 -4.06 -13.23
N ILE A 32 -4.08 -4.64 -12.23
CA ILE A 32 -5.53 -4.46 -12.02
C ILE A 32 -5.85 -3.36 -10.99
N VAL A 33 -4.83 -2.79 -10.34
CA VAL A 33 -4.99 -1.69 -9.37
C VAL A 33 -5.36 -0.42 -10.13
N THR A 34 -6.46 0.21 -9.72
CA THR A 34 -6.99 1.43 -10.35
C THR A 34 -6.74 2.67 -9.50
N ASP A 35 -6.69 2.49 -8.18
CA ASP A 35 -6.50 3.56 -7.20
C ASP A 35 -5.63 3.01 -6.07
N LEU A 36 -4.67 3.80 -5.61
CA LEU A 36 -3.81 3.51 -4.46
C LEU A 36 -3.91 4.66 -3.46
N SER A 37 -4.32 4.34 -2.24
CA SER A 37 -4.15 5.18 -1.07
C SER A 37 -2.89 4.70 -0.36
N LEU A 38 -1.99 5.63 -0.05
CA LEU A 38 -0.64 5.33 0.41
C LEU A 38 -0.39 6.08 1.71
N ASP A 39 -0.22 5.34 2.81
CA ASP A 39 0.41 5.85 4.01
C ASP A 39 1.94 5.70 3.92
N HIS A 40 2.66 6.72 4.39
CA HIS A 40 4.11 6.71 4.42
C HIS A 40 4.62 5.99 5.66
N ASP A 41 4.08 6.36 6.83
CA ASP A 41 4.47 5.76 8.10
C ASP A 41 3.62 4.50 8.30
N LEU A 42 4.28 3.36 8.49
CA LEU A 42 3.65 2.05 8.65
C LEU A 42 4.02 1.40 10.00
N GLY A 43 4.62 2.17 10.91
CA GLY A 43 4.90 1.75 12.28
C GLY A 43 6.05 0.75 12.48
N ASP A 44 6.61 0.16 11.42
CA ASP A 44 7.79 -0.71 11.45
C ASP A 44 8.71 -0.51 10.23
N ASP A 45 9.69 0.38 10.37
CA ASP A 45 10.65 0.73 9.31
C ASP A 45 11.48 -0.47 8.84
N ASP A 46 11.68 -1.51 9.64
CA ASP A 46 12.42 -2.72 9.23
C ASP A 46 11.64 -3.52 8.17
N ARG A 47 10.31 -3.32 8.09
CA ARG A 47 9.44 -3.88 7.05
C ARG A 47 9.25 -2.94 5.85
N GLY A 48 9.87 -1.76 5.88
CA GLY A 48 9.74 -0.71 4.89
C GLY A 48 8.57 0.24 5.17
N THR A 49 8.54 1.29 4.38
CA THR A 49 7.61 2.43 4.50
C THR A 49 6.85 2.62 3.20
N GLY A 50 5.84 3.50 3.19
CA GLY A 50 5.18 3.87 1.94
C GLY A 50 6.12 4.46 0.89
N TYR A 51 7.29 4.96 1.30
CA TYR A 51 8.32 5.43 0.38
C TYR A 51 8.86 4.32 -0.53
N ASP A 52 8.97 3.08 -0.05
CA ASP A 52 9.42 1.94 -0.86
C ASP A 52 8.46 1.64 -2.02
N VAL A 53 7.16 1.89 -1.81
CA VAL A 53 6.16 1.76 -2.88
C VAL A 53 6.34 2.88 -3.91
N VAL A 54 6.59 4.12 -3.48
CA VAL A 54 6.82 5.25 -4.38
C VAL A 54 8.07 5.02 -5.23
N LEU A 55 9.17 4.61 -4.61
CA LEU A 55 10.42 4.28 -5.31
C LEU A 55 10.27 3.18 -6.35
N TRP A 56 9.36 2.22 -6.11
CA TRP A 56 9.08 1.16 -7.09
C TRP A 56 8.25 1.66 -8.29
N ILE A 57 7.43 2.69 -8.11
CA ILE A 57 6.57 3.25 -9.18
C ILE A 57 7.35 4.17 -10.14
N GLU A 58 8.44 4.79 -9.68
CA GLU A 58 9.32 5.68 -10.47
C GLU A 58 10.06 4.94 -11.61
#